data_AF-A0A4D9E658-F1
#
_entry.id   AF-A0A4D9E658-F1
#
_cell.length_a   1.000
_cell.length_b   1.000
_cell.length_c   1.000
_cell.angle_alpha   90.00
_cell.angle_beta   90.00
_cell.angle_gamma   90.00
#
_symmetry.space_group_name_H-M   'P 1'
#
loop_
_entity.id
_entity.type
_entity.pdbx_description
1 polymer ?
#
loop_
_entity_poly.entity_id
_entity_poly.type
_entity_poly.pdbx_seq_one_letter_code
_entity_poly.pdbx_strand_id
1 'polypeptide(L)'
;MSDENCFKLMFIQSRGQVQLTIELLDTEEENSDDPVEAESHERVSKQLHQRFQAWVDKWTKEHVTREMAAETNKWLMGEGLEGLVPCTTTCDTETLHFVSINKYRVKYGTIFKTP
;
A
#
# COMPACT_ATOMS: atom_id res chain seq x y z
N MET A 1 -24.34 -9.22 -6.11
CA MET A 1 -23.37 -9.89 -5.22
C MET A 1 -22.34 -8.82 -4.85
N SER A 2 -22.76 -7.85 -4.03
CA SER A 2 -22.22 -6.48 -4.06
C SER A 2 -21.35 -6.12 -2.85
N ASP A 3 -20.87 -7.13 -2.12
CA ASP A 3 -20.14 -6.94 -0.85
C ASP A 3 -18.64 -7.28 -0.95
N GLU A 4 -18.15 -7.62 -2.13
CA GLU A 4 -16.73 -7.92 -2.32
C GLU A 4 -15.99 -6.68 -2.82
N ASN A 5 -15.20 -6.08 -1.92
CA ASN A 5 -14.23 -5.05 -2.31
C ASN A 5 -13.17 -5.73 -3.21
N CYS A 6 -13.23 -5.48 -4.50
CA CYS A 6 -12.24 -5.97 -5.45
C CYS A 6 -11.02 -5.06 -5.43
N PHE A 7 -9.82 -5.63 -5.36
CA PHE A 7 -8.57 -4.86 -5.42
C PHE A 7 -7.75 -5.33 -6.62
N LYS A 8 -7.21 -4.37 -7.35
CA LYS A 8 -6.18 -4.60 -8.35
C LYS A 8 -4.83 -4.37 -7.71
N LEU A 9 -4.05 -5.43 -7.61
CA LEU A 9 -2.65 -5.35 -7.25
C LEU A 9 -1.83 -5.34 -8.54
N MET A 10 -1.07 -4.27 -8.77
CA MET A 10 -0.14 -4.16 -9.88
C MET A 10 1.29 -4.17 -9.37
N PHE A 11 2.13 -5.04 -9.94
CA PHE A 11 3.57 -5.02 -9.74
C PHE A 11 4.25 -4.56 -11.03
N ILE A 12 4.94 -3.42 -10.98
CA ILE A 12 5.67 -2.85 -12.12
C ILE A 12 7.15 -2.89 -11.79
N GLN A 13 7.93 -3.67 -12.53
CA GLN A 13 9.38 -3.70 -12.41
C GLN A 13 10.02 -2.87 -13.52
N SER A 14 10.75 -1.82 -13.14
CA SER A 14 11.48 -0.96 -14.07
C SER A 14 12.85 -0.59 -13.51
N ARG A 15 13.92 -0.83 -14.29
CA ARG A 15 15.32 -0.45 -14.02
C ARG A 15 15.73 -0.46 -12.53
N GLY A 16 15.64 -1.62 -11.88
CA GLY A 16 16.10 -1.81 -10.49
C GLY A 16 15.10 -1.39 -9.42
N GLN A 17 13.90 -0.97 -9.80
CA GLN A 17 12.80 -0.64 -8.88
C GLN A 17 11.61 -1.56 -9.15
N VAL A 18 10.98 -2.05 -8.09
CA VAL A 18 9.68 -2.72 -8.13
C VAL A 18 8.66 -1.79 -7.46
N GLN A 19 7.56 -1.51 -8.15
CA GLN A 19 6.45 -0.73 -7.63
C GLN A 19 5.23 -1.63 -7.46
N LEU A 20 4.73 -1.76 -6.23
CA LEU A 20 3.41 -2.32 -5.94
C LEU A 20 2.40 -1.17 -5.89
N THR A 21 1.32 -1.28 -6.65
CA THR A 21 0.17 -0.37 -6.58
C THR A 21 -1.06 -1.20 -6.21
N ILE A 22 -1.78 -0.78 -5.18
CA ILE A 22 -3.06 -1.38 -4.79
C ILE A 22 -4.13 -0.35 -5.13
N GLU A 23 -4.99 -0.69 -6.09
CA GLU A 23 -6.10 0.13 -6.54
C GLU A 23 -7.40 -0.59 -6.13
N LEU A 24 -8.29 0.11 -5.45
CA LEU A 24 -9.65 -0.40 -5.23
C LEU A 24 -10.36 -0.35 -6.59
N LEU A 25 -10.83 -1.50 -7.05
CA LEU A 25 -11.65 -1.58 -8.24
C LEU A 25 -13.08 -1.23 -7.84
N ASP A 26 -13.58 -0.11 -8.35
CA ASP A 26 -14.99 0.23 -8.25
C ASP A 26 -15.82 -0.90 -8.84
N THR A 27 -16.85 -1.33 -8.11
CA THR A 27 -17.88 -2.24 -8.59
C THR A 27 -19.10 -1.50 -9.16
N GLU A 28 -19.04 -0.18 -9.30
CA GLU A 28 -20.09 0.64 -9.91
C GLU A 28 -19.47 1.60 -10.95
N GLU A 29 -19.99 1.54 -12.18
CA GLU A 29 -19.42 2.06 -13.43
C GLU A 29 -19.49 3.59 -13.61
N GLU A 30 -18.67 4.04 -14.59
CA GLU A 30 -18.60 5.33 -15.30
C GLU A 30 -17.84 6.50 -14.62
N ASN A 31 -16.58 6.69 -15.04
CA ASN A 31 -15.87 7.97 -14.93
C ASN A 31 -16.57 8.99 -15.86
N SER A 32 -17.25 9.97 -15.27
CA SER A 32 -17.82 11.10 -16.00
C SER A 32 -16.86 12.29 -16.07
N ASP A 33 -16.83 13.00 -17.21
CA ASP A 33 -16.10 14.25 -17.42
C ASP A 33 -16.85 15.50 -16.88
N ASP A 34 -18.03 15.33 -16.29
CA ASP A 34 -18.85 16.43 -15.76
C ASP A 34 -18.32 16.89 -14.39
N PRO A 35 -17.99 18.19 -14.18
CA PRO A 35 -17.35 18.66 -12.95
C PRO A 35 -18.20 18.48 -11.68
N VAL A 36 -19.53 18.37 -11.82
CA VAL A 36 -20.44 18.05 -10.71
C VAL A 36 -20.33 16.58 -10.32
N GLU A 37 -20.10 15.70 -11.29
CA GLU A 37 -19.87 14.28 -11.07
C GLU A 37 -18.46 14.04 -10.53
N ALA A 38 -17.46 14.83 -10.94
CA ALA A 38 -16.11 14.79 -10.37
C ALA A 38 -16.07 15.05 -8.85
N GLU A 39 -16.86 16.01 -8.34
CA GLU A 39 -16.99 16.25 -6.89
C GLU A 39 -17.67 15.08 -6.17
N SER A 40 -18.63 14.42 -6.85
CA SER A 40 -19.24 13.18 -6.37
C SER A 40 -18.22 12.04 -6.30
N HIS A 41 -17.40 11.86 -7.34
CA HIS A 41 -16.34 10.84 -7.41
C HIS A 41 -15.29 11.04 -6.31
N GLU A 42 -14.84 12.26 -6.05
CA GLU A 42 -13.91 12.54 -4.94
C GLU A 42 -14.52 12.12 -3.59
N ARG A 43 -15.78 12.49 -3.35
CA ARG A 43 -16.46 12.19 -2.08
C ARG A 43 -16.69 10.69 -1.90
N VAL A 44 -17.09 9.98 -2.95
CA VAL A 44 -17.29 8.53 -2.95
C VAL A 44 -15.95 7.81 -2.74
N SER A 45 -14.90 8.19 -3.47
CA SER A 45 -13.56 7.61 -3.33
C SER A 45 -13.02 7.74 -1.89
N LYS A 46 -13.19 8.91 -1.26
CA LYS A 46 -12.84 9.12 0.15
C LYS A 46 -13.64 8.23 1.10
N GLN A 47 -14.95 8.07 0.88
CA GLN A 47 -15.79 7.21 1.72
C GLN A 47 -15.41 5.73 1.59
N LEU A 48 -15.14 5.26 0.37
CA LEU A 48 -14.68 3.90 0.12
C LEU A 48 -13.31 3.66 0.76
N HIS A 49 -12.39 4.61 0.63
CA HIS A 49 -11.08 4.54 1.29
C HIS A 49 -11.21 4.49 2.82
N GLN A 50 -12.10 5.30 3.41
CA GLN A 50 -12.37 5.26 4.86
C GLN A 50 -12.95 3.92 5.31
N ARG A 51 -13.91 3.36 4.54
CA ARG A 51 -14.47 2.02 4.83
C ARG A 51 -13.40 0.95 4.73
N PHE A 52 -12.54 1.02 3.71
CA PHE A 52 -11.41 0.12 3.55
C PHE A 52 -10.45 0.21 4.74
N GLN A 53 -10.04 1.43 5.12
CA GLN A 53 -9.12 1.62 6.25
C GLN A 53 -9.72 1.08 7.55
N ALA A 54 -11.00 1.34 7.82
CA ALA A 54 -11.68 0.78 8.99
C ALA A 54 -11.73 -0.75 8.99
N TRP A 55 -11.92 -1.36 7.81
CA TRP A 55 -11.87 -2.81 7.66
C TRP A 55 -10.44 -3.35 7.90
N VAL A 56 -9.42 -2.73 7.31
CA VAL A 56 -8.01 -3.10 7.51
C VAL A 56 -7.62 -2.98 8.98
N ASP A 57 -8.00 -1.89 9.64
CA ASP A 57 -7.69 -1.66 11.06
C ASP A 57 -8.34 -2.73 11.94
N LYS A 58 -9.60 -3.06 11.66
CA LYS A 58 -10.32 -4.13 12.36
C LYS A 58 -9.65 -5.48 12.14
N TRP A 59 -9.40 -5.85 10.88
CA TRP A 59 -8.75 -7.11 10.53
C TRP A 59 -7.37 -7.23 11.19
N THR A 60 -6.57 -6.17 11.13
CA THR A 60 -5.24 -6.12 11.74
C THR A 60 -5.31 -6.34 13.24
N LYS A 61 -6.26 -5.69 13.92
CA LYS A 61 -6.48 -5.87 15.36
C LYS A 61 -6.88 -7.29 15.73
N GLU A 62 -7.65 -7.96 14.88
CA GLU A 62 -8.16 -9.32 15.12
C GLU A 62 -7.14 -10.41 14.76
N HIS A 63 -6.24 -10.15 13.79
CA HIS A 63 -5.40 -11.19 13.17
C HIS A 63 -3.89 -10.96 13.28
N VAL A 64 -3.42 -9.75 13.61
CA VAL A 64 -1.99 -9.44 13.68
C VAL A 64 -1.58 -9.29 15.14
N THR A 65 -0.79 -10.25 15.63
CA THR A 65 -0.24 -10.16 17.00
C THR A 65 0.82 -9.09 17.10
N ARG A 66 1.17 -8.71 18.34
CA ARG A 66 2.27 -7.78 18.59
C ARG A 66 3.60 -8.32 18.08
N GLU A 67 3.85 -9.63 18.20
CA GLU A 67 5.06 -10.22 17.63
C GLU A 67 5.05 -10.11 16.10
N MET A 68 3.94 -10.45 15.43
CA MET A 68 3.84 -10.35 13.97
C MET A 68 4.05 -8.92 13.46
N ALA A 69 3.50 -7.93 14.16
CA ALA A 69 3.73 -6.52 13.84
C ALA A 69 5.20 -6.12 14.01
N ALA A 70 5.88 -6.62 15.06
CA ALA A 70 7.30 -6.39 15.27
C ALA A 70 8.17 -7.08 14.19
N GLU A 71 7.82 -8.30 13.80
CA GLU A 71 8.50 -9.04 12.73
C GLU A 71 8.30 -8.36 11.36
N THR A 72 7.15 -7.72 11.13
CA THR A 72 6.91 -6.94 9.89
C THR A 72 7.91 -5.78 9.75
N ASN A 73 8.25 -5.10 10.86
CA ASN A 73 9.27 -4.05 10.85
C ASN A 73 10.67 -4.61 10.56
N LYS A 74 11.03 -5.77 11.13
CA LYS A 74 12.30 -6.44 10.81
C LYS A 74 12.36 -6.85 9.34
N TRP A 75 11.28 -7.42 8.83
CA TRP A 75 11.16 -7.80 7.43
C TRP A 75 11.33 -6.60 6.49
N LEU A 76 10.73 -5.44 6.82
CA LEU A 76 10.91 -4.19 6.06
C LEU A 76 12.37 -3.71 6.03
N MET A 77 13.19 -4.08 7.02
CA MET A 77 14.62 -3.77 7.07
C MET A 77 15.51 -4.89 6.51
N GLY A 78 14.92 -5.91 5.88
CA GLY A 78 15.66 -7.05 5.33
C GLY A 78 16.23 -7.97 6.41
N GLU A 79 15.60 -8.01 7.59
CA GLU A 79 15.96 -8.85 8.73
C GLU A 79 14.92 -9.97 8.96
N GLY A 80 15.27 -10.98 9.75
CA GLY A 80 14.32 -11.98 10.27
C GLY A 80 14.02 -13.18 9.34
N LEU A 81 14.53 -13.19 8.10
CA LEU A 81 14.44 -14.33 7.19
C LEU A 81 15.77 -14.58 6.47
N GLU A 82 16.10 -15.85 6.28
CA GLU A 82 17.30 -16.27 5.53
C GLU A 82 17.20 -15.84 4.06
N GLY A 83 18.31 -15.31 3.53
CA GLY A 83 18.39 -14.83 2.15
C GLY A 83 17.93 -13.37 1.93
N LEU A 84 17.39 -12.69 2.95
CA LEU A 84 17.16 -11.25 2.86
C LEU A 84 18.47 -10.47 2.99
N VAL A 85 18.58 -9.40 2.20
CA VAL A 85 19.70 -8.47 2.26
C VAL A 85 19.31 -7.32 3.19
N PRO A 86 20.11 -7.01 4.22
CA PRO A 86 19.84 -5.87 5.10
C PRO A 86 19.67 -4.56 4.32
N CYS A 87 18.63 -3.82 4.66
CA CYS A 87 18.29 -2.56 4.01
C CYS A 87 17.69 -1.57 5.01
N THR A 88 17.63 -0.31 4.59
CA THR A 88 16.91 0.73 5.31
C THR A 88 15.69 1.12 4.49
N THR A 89 14.50 0.87 5.02
CA THR A 89 13.24 1.26 4.40
C THR A 89 12.65 2.46 5.15
N THR A 90 12.50 3.58 4.45
CA THR A 90 11.76 4.75 4.96
C THR A 90 10.34 4.74 4.42
N CYS A 91 9.40 5.29 5.18
CA CYS A 91 8.01 5.45 4.76
C CYS A 91 7.61 6.92 4.92
N ASP A 92 7.26 7.55 3.80
CA ASP A 92 6.73 8.91 3.77
C ASP A 92 5.24 8.86 3.39
N THR A 93 4.40 9.67 4.01
CA THR A 93 3.00 9.80 3.58
C THR A 93 2.88 10.95 2.59
N GLU A 94 2.30 10.67 1.41
CA GLU A 94 2.02 11.66 0.37
C GLU A 94 0.51 11.67 0.07
N THR A 95 -0.04 12.83 -0.31
CA THR A 95 -1.43 12.90 -0.76
C THR A 95 -1.46 12.80 -2.28
N LEU A 96 -2.11 11.76 -2.80
CA LEU A 96 -2.33 11.55 -4.23
C LEU A 96 -3.83 11.41 -4.49
N HIS A 97 -4.37 12.18 -5.43
CA HIS A 97 -5.80 12.19 -5.75
C HIS A 97 -6.69 12.23 -4.51
N PHE A 98 -6.37 13.13 -3.58
CA PHE A 98 -7.10 13.37 -2.33
C PHE A 98 -7.07 12.24 -1.28
N VAL A 99 -6.25 11.22 -1.50
CA VAL A 99 -6.03 10.09 -0.60
C VAL A 99 -4.59 10.10 -0.07
N SER A 100 -4.43 9.84 1.24
CA SER A 100 -3.11 9.67 1.84
C SER A 100 -2.56 8.29 1.49
N ILE A 101 -1.41 8.26 0.83
CA ILE A 101 -0.70 7.04 0.45
C ILE A 101 0.64 6.94 1.17
N ASN A 102 1.07 5.72 1.47
CA ASN A 102 2.39 5.45 2.01
C ASN A 102 3.38 5.16 0.88
N LYS A 103 4.47 5.92 0.87
CA LYS A 103 5.56 5.79 -0.08
C LYS A 103 6.78 5.22 0.61
N TYR A 104 7.05 3.96 0.31
CA TYR A 104 8.21 3.26 0.84
C TYR A 104 9.43 3.46 -0.05
N ARG A 105 10.57 3.74 0.56
CA ARG A 105 11.86 3.85 -0.12
C ARG A 105 12.86 2.94 0.55
N VAL A 106 13.32 1.94 -0.20
CA VAL A 106 14.34 1.00 0.24
C VAL A 106 15.71 1.48 -0.20
N LYS A 107 16.67 1.52 0.73
CA LYS A 107 18.08 1.74 0.45
C LYS A 107 18.86 0.53 0.95
N TYR A 108 19.52 -0.15 0.05
CA TYR A 108 20.48 -1.17 0.43
C TYR A 108 21.80 -0.50 0.80
N GLY A 109 22.43 -0.95 1.88
CA GLY A 109 23.80 -0.55 2.17
C GLY A 109 24.71 -1.00 1.03
N THR A 110 25.82 -0.29 0.80
CA THR A 110 26.92 -0.85 0.03
C THR A 110 27.42 -2.06 0.80
N ILE A 111 26.95 -3.25 0.42
CA ILE A 111 27.61 -4.48 0.84
C ILE A 111 29.03 -4.31 0.31
N PHE A 112 29.97 -4.09 1.22
CA PHE A 112 31.38 -4.24 0.92
C PHE A 112 31.53 -5.68 0.44
N LYS A 113 31.52 -5.85 -0.88
CA LYS A 113 32.17 -6.99 -1.50
C LYS A 113 33.63 -6.84 -1.11
N THR A 114 34.09 -7.72 -0.24
CA THR A 114 35.52 -7.88 0.02
C THR A 114 35.80 -9.38 0.09
N PRO A 115 36.87 -9.84 -0.55
CA PRO A 115 37.26 -9.65 -1.95
C PRO A 115 36.80 -10.82 -2.83
#